data_AF-A0A1J4KXH0-F1
#
_entry.id   AF-A0A1J4KXH0-F1
#
_cell.length_a   1.000
_cell.length_b   1.000
_cell.length_c   1.000
_cell.angle_alpha   90.00
_cell.angle_beta   90.00
_cell.angle_gamma   90.00
#
_symmetry.space_group_name_H-M   'P 1'
#
loop_
_entity.id
_entity.type
_entity.pdbx_description
1 polymer ?
#
loop_
_entity_poly.entity_id
_entity_poly.type
_entity_poly.pdbx_seq_one_letter_code
_entity_poly.pdbx_strand_id
1 'polypeptide(L)'
;MEDNKIPCTQEDLDKVESMFSDIIFSKLSNANLNFDKINKEFDNILRMSLKIMPSIKDDQESQEIQNKIESRQKEAIRLKNVIQSNQQLFIENVQLQIERLLAEKCPKIIDFDEEEEKEESLSEEFKTRLSILDECIENLSKQLKETNEIMQKSEKKYENNAKNIESFLRTCK
;
A
#
# COMPACT_ATOMS: atom_id res chain seq x y z
N MET A 1 -26.89 -11.66 -24.71
CA MET A 1 -26.76 -11.86 -26.16
C MET A 1 -25.31 -11.59 -26.58
N GLU A 2 -24.34 -12.34 -26.04
CA GLU A 2 -22.91 -12.18 -26.38
C GLU A 2 -22.41 -13.27 -27.37
N ASP A 3 -23.25 -14.27 -27.65
CA ASP A 3 -22.84 -15.51 -28.35
C ASP A 3 -22.81 -15.44 -29.89
N ASN A 4 -23.06 -14.29 -30.51
CA ASN A 4 -23.13 -14.17 -31.98
C ASN A 4 -22.00 -13.33 -32.61
N LYS A 5 -20.98 -12.93 -31.84
CA LYS A 5 -19.87 -12.12 -32.36
C LYS A 5 -18.79 -13.01 -32.99
N ILE A 6 -18.32 -12.63 -34.17
CA ILE A 6 -17.27 -13.36 -34.88
C ILE A 6 -15.90 -12.93 -34.30
N PRO A 7 -15.05 -13.88 -33.89
CA PRO A 7 -13.71 -13.54 -33.39
C PRO A 7 -12.80 -13.09 -34.54
N CYS A 8 -12.04 -12.02 -34.32
CA CYS A 8 -10.98 -11.58 -35.22
C CYS A 8 -9.82 -10.93 -34.45
N THR A 9 -8.65 -10.83 -35.08
CA THR A 9 -7.53 -10.07 -34.52
C THR A 9 -7.65 -8.59 -34.87
N GLN A 10 -6.92 -7.72 -34.16
CA GLN A 10 -6.85 -6.31 -34.51
C GLN A 10 -6.25 -6.09 -35.91
N GLU A 11 -5.23 -6.88 -36.30
CA GLU A 11 -4.66 -6.83 -37.66
C GLU A 11 -5.68 -7.16 -38.74
N ASP A 12 -6.57 -8.14 -38.50
CA ASP A 12 -7.64 -8.49 -39.44
C ASP A 12 -8.66 -7.35 -39.58
N LEU A 13 -9.01 -6.68 -38.47
CA LEU A 13 -9.92 -5.54 -38.46
C LEU A 13 -9.33 -4.38 -39.29
N ASP A 14 -8.09 -3.99 -39.00
CA ASP A 14 -7.40 -2.89 -39.66
C ASP A 14 -7.28 -3.13 -41.17
N LYS A 15 -7.03 -4.38 -41.57
CA LYS A 15 -6.95 -4.77 -42.98
C LYS A 15 -8.30 -4.65 -43.68
N VAL A 16 -9.39 -5.07 -43.04
CA VAL A 16 -10.74 -4.95 -43.61
C VAL A 16 -11.15 -3.48 -43.74
N GLU A 17 -10.86 -2.65 -42.75
CA GLU A 17 -11.09 -1.20 -42.80
C GLU A 17 -10.31 -0.53 -43.94
N SER A 18 -9.03 -0.88 -44.11
CA SER A 18 -8.21 -0.38 -45.21
C SER A 18 -8.79 -0.80 -46.56
N MET A 19 -9.09 -2.09 -46.74
CA MET A 19 -9.64 -2.60 -48.00
C MET A 19 -10.99 -1.94 -48.35
N PHE A 20 -11.85 -1.74 -47.36
CA PHE A 20 -13.12 -1.04 -47.57
C PHE A 20 -12.89 0.42 -47.98
N SER A 21 -12.03 1.13 -47.25
CA SER A 21 -11.70 2.53 -47.53
C SER A 21 -11.13 2.70 -48.94
N ASP A 22 -10.21 1.82 -49.36
CA ASP A 22 -9.61 1.84 -50.69
C ASP A 22 -10.62 1.55 -51.81
N ILE A 23 -11.51 0.58 -51.59
CA ILE A 23 -12.55 0.22 -52.57
C ILE A 23 -13.58 1.34 -52.72
N ILE A 24 -14.02 1.93 -51.60
CA ILE A 24 -14.99 3.01 -51.61
C ILE A 24 -14.38 4.26 -52.25
N PHE A 25 -13.15 4.62 -51.88
CA PHE A 25 -12.45 5.76 -52.47
C PHE A 25 -12.25 5.55 -53.99
N SER A 26 -11.77 4.38 -54.42
CA SER A 26 -11.51 4.12 -55.84
C SER A 26 -12.78 4.05 -56.71
N LYS A 27 -13.91 3.55 -56.19
CA LYS A 27 -15.15 3.42 -56.97
C LYS A 27 -16.07 4.63 -56.90
N LEU A 28 -15.99 5.41 -55.83
CA LEU A 28 -16.95 6.49 -55.56
C LEU A 28 -16.28 7.85 -55.42
N SER A 29 -14.98 8.01 -55.73
CA SER A 29 -14.23 9.29 -55.61
C SER A 29 -14.92 10.51 -56.21
N ASN A 30 -15.74 10.33 -57.26
CA ASN A 30 -16.44 11.40 -57.97
C ASN A 30 -17.86 11.65 -57.44
N ALA A 31 -18.32 10.85 -56.48
CA ALA A 31 -19.58 11.08 -55.79
C ALA A 31 -19.37 12.11 -54.67
N ASN A 32 -20.29 13.07 -54.54
CA ASN A 32 -20.26 14.08 -53.48
C ASN A 32 -20.67 13.48 -52.12
N LEU A 33 -19.95 12.46 -51.67
CA LEU A 33 -20.22 11.69 -50.46
C LEU A 33 -19.20 12.04 -49.37
N ASN A 34 -19.66 11.98 -48.12
CA ASN A 34 -18.79 12.17 -46.95
C ASN A 34 -18.15 10.82 -46.57
N PHE A 35 -16.97 10.55 -47.11
CA PHE A 35 -16.23 9.31 -46.88
C PHE A 35 -15.87 9.06 -45.42
N ASP A 36 -15.52 10.11 -44.67
CA ASP A 36 -15.19 9.99 -43.24
C ASP A 36 -16.39 9.48 -42.43
N LYS A 37 -17.60 9.92 -42.78
CA LYS A 37 -18.82 9.45 -42.14
C LYS A 37 -19.11 7.98 -42.48
N ILE A 38 -18.92 7.60 -43.74
CA ILE A 38 -19.14 6.23 -44.22
C ILE A 38 -18.15 5.27 -43.56
N ASN A 39 -16.87 5.63 -43.49
CA ASN A 39 -15.84 4.82 -42.83
C ASN A 39 -16.11 4.67 -41.33
N LYS A 40 -16.56 5.73 -40.66
CA LYS A 40 -16.96 5.65 -39.24
C LYS A 40 -18.19 4.77 -39.01
N GLU A 41 -19.20 4.84 -39.88
CA GLU A 41 -20.36 3.95 -39.78
C GLU A 41 -19.97 2.49 -40.02
N PHE A 42 -19.06 2.24 -40.96
CA PHE A 42 -18.52 0.91 -41.22
C PHE A 42 -17.73 0.35 -40.03
N ASP A 43 -16.80 1.11 -39.46
CA ASP A 43 -16.04 0.73 -38.25
C ASP A 43 -17.00 0.42 -37.07
N ASN A 44 -18.01 1.28 -36.85
CA ASN A 44 -19.01 1.03 -35.80
C ASN A 44 -19.76 -0.28 -36.01
N ILE A 45 -20.18 -0.60 -37.24
CA ILE A 45 -20.85 -1.86 -37.56
C ILE A 45 -19.91 -3.04 -37.31
N LEU A 46 -18.65 -2.95 -37.75
CA LEU A 46 -17.65 -4.00 -37.50
C LEU A 46 -17.45 -4.24 -36.00
N ARG A 47 -17.29 -3.20 -35.19
CA ARG A 47 -17.12 -3.33 -33.73
C ARG A 47 -18.35 -3.86 -33.01
N MET A 48 -19.55 -3.64 -33.55
CA MET A 48 -20.78 -4.24 -33.02
C MET A 48 -20.86 -5.75 -33.32
N SER A 49 -20.35 -6.18 -34.47
CA SER A 49 -20.44 -7.57 -34.94
C SER A 49 -19.21 -8.45 -34.62
N LEU A 50 -18.05 -7.84 -34.37
CA LEU A 50 -16.79 -8.54 -34.14
C LEU A 50 -16.40 -8.53 -32.65
N LYS A 51 -15.71 -9.59 -32.25
CA LYS A 51 -15.01 -9.68 -30.96
C LYS A 51 -13.51 -9.66 -31.24
N ILE A 52 -12.87 -8.54 -30.93
CA ILE A 52 -11.42 -8.37 -31.09
C ILE A 52 -10.73 -9.23 -30.03
N MET A 53 -9.96 -10.21 -30.48
CA MET A 53 -9.13 -11.04 -29.62
C MET A 53 -7.71 -10.45 -29.55
N PRO A 54 -7.06 -10.53 -28.37
CA PRO A 54 -5.64 -10.18 -28.25
C PRO A 54 -4.81 -11.03 -29.22
N SER A 55 -3.76 -10.43 -29.77
CA SER A 55 -2.90 -11.15 -30.69
C SER A 55 -2.00 -12.14 -29.93
N ILE A 56 -1.49 -13.15 -30.64
CA ILE A 56 -0.51 -14.10 -30.08
C ILE A 56 0.75 -13.37 -29.58
N LYS A 57 1.08 -12.21 -30.16
CA LYS A 57 2.21 -11.37 -29.70
C LYS A 57 1.91 -10.70 -28.36
N ASP A 58 0.69 -10.21 -28.17
CA ASP A 58 0.28 -9.57 -26.90
C ASP A 58 0.31 -10.58 -25.74
N ASP A 59 -0.05 -11.84 -26.03
CA ASP A 59 0.05 -12.95 -25.06
C ASP A 59 1.51 -13.28 -24.72
N GLN A 60 2.41 -13.28 -25.71
CA GLN A 60 3.84 -13.50 -25.49
C GLN A 60 4.48 -12.38 -24.66
N GLU A 61 4.20 -11.12 -24.98
CA GLU A 61 4.70 -9.96 -24.21
C GLU A 61 4.18 -9.99 -22.77
N SER A 62 2.91 -10.33 -22.58
CA SER A 62 2.30 -10.50 -21.25
C SER A 62 2.99 -11.60 -20.45
N GLN A 63 3.29 -12.74 -21.08
CA GLN A 63 4.00 -13.85 -20.45
C GLN A 63 5.43 -13.45 -20.05
N GLU A 64 6.15 -12.72 -20.91
CA GLU A 64 7.50 -12.22 -20.61
C GLU A 64 7.51 -11.25 -19.43
N ILE A 65 6.53 -10.34 -19.37
CA ILE A 65 6.38 -9.40 -18.25
C ILE A 65 6.11 -10.17 -16.97
N GLN A 66 5.21 -11.16 -17.00
CA GLN A 66 4.91 -12.00 -15.84
C GLN A 66 6.15 -12.74 -15.34
N ASN A 67 6.93 -13.35 -16.24
CA ASN A 67 8.17 -14.03 -15.91
C ASN A 67 9.20 -13.08 -15.27
N LYS A 68 9.32 -11.84 -15.78
CA LYS A 68 10.21 -10.81 -15.20
C LYS A 68 9.76 -10.40 -13.80
N ILE A 69 8.45 -10.24 -13.58
CA ILE A 69 7.89 -9.91 -12.26
C ILE A 69 8.19 -11.03 -11.26
N GLU A 70 7.93 -12.28 -11.63
CA GLU A 70 8.18 -13.42 -10.75
C GLU A 70 9.66 -13.56 -10.38
N SER A 71 10.57 -13.33 -11.35
CA SER A 71 12.01 -13.32 -11.12
C SER A 71 12.42 -12.24 -10.11
N ARG A 72 11.94 -11.01 -10.29
CA ARG A 72 12.21 -9.88 -9.38
C ARG A 72 11.66 -10.11 -7.98
N GLN A 73 10.48 -10.71 -7.87
CA GLN A 73 9.88 -11.04 -6.58
C GLN A 73 10.69 -12.10 -5.82
N LYS A 74 11.17 -13.14 -6.51
CA LYS A 74 12.06 -14.15 -5.91
C LYS A 74 13.36 -13.52 -5.40
N GLU A 75 13.95 -12.60 -6.16
CA GLU A 75 15.14 -11.87 -5.74
C GLU A 75 14.89 -11.00 -4.50
N ALA A 76 13.77 -10.27 -4.47
CA ALA A 76 13.37 -9.45 -3.33
C ALA A 76 13.17 -10.28 -2.05
N ILE A 77 12.52 -11.45 -2.15
CA ILE A 77 12.37 -12.38 -1.02
C ILE A 77 13.73 -12.86 -0.53
N ARG A 78 14.65 -13.20 -1.45
CA ARG A 78 16.00 -13.62 -1.08
C ARG A 78 16.75 -12.52 -0.32
N LEU A 79 16.73 -11.30 -0.84
CA LEU A 79 17.37 -10.14 -0.20
C LEU A 79 16.77 -9.86 1.18
N LYS A 80 15.44 -9.92 1.32
CA LYS A 80 14.76 -9.77 2.61
C LYS A 80 15.28 -10.78 3.64
N ASN A 81 15.36 -12.06 3.27
CA ASN A 81 15.81 -13.11 4.18
C ASN A 81 17.28 -12.89 4.60
N VAL A 82 18.14 -12.49 3.65
CA VAL A 82 19.55 -12.18 3.94
C VAL A 82 19.67 -10.99 4.90
N ILE A 83 18.92 -9.92 4.67
CA ILE A 83 18.94 -8.73 5.54
C ILE A 83 18.46 -9.09 6.94
N GLN A 84 17.36 -9.84 7.06
CA GLN A 84 16.83 -10.28 8.36
C GLN A 84 17.84 -11.14 9.12
N SER A 85 18.47 -12.11 8.44
CA SER A 85 19.51 -12.94 9.05
C SER A 85 20.71 -12.12 9.52
N ASN A 86 21.18 -11.17 8.70
CA ASN A 86 22.31 -10.30 9.05
C ASN A 86 21.98 -9.36 10.21
N GLN A 87 20.76 -8.80 10.24
CA GLN A 87 20.30 -7.95 11.35
C GLN A 87 20.30 -8.74 12.67
N GLN A 88 19.77 -9.96 12.64
CA GLN A 88 19.71 -10.79 13.84
C GLN A 88 21.12 -11.15 14.34
N LEU A 89 22.00 -11.62 13.44
CA LEU A 89 23.40 -11.91 13.77
C LEU A 89 24.15 -10.69 14.31
N PHE A 90 23.86 -9.49 13.78
CA PHE A 90 24.46 -8.26 14.25
C PHE A 90 24.00 -7.93 15.67
N ILE A 91 22.69 -8.00 15.93
CA ILE A 91 22.11 -7.72 17.26
C ILE A 91 22.68 -8.70 18.29
N GLU A 92 22.69 -10.00 17.98
CA GLU A 92 23.23 -11.04 18.87
C GLU A 92 24.71 -10.80 19.19
N ASN A 93 25.52 -10.43 18.19
CA ASN A 93 26.92 -10.09 18.42
C ASN A 93 27.10 -8.87 19.31
N VAL A 94 26.32 -7.81 19.09
CA VAL A 94 26.40 -6.60 19.91
C VAL A 94 25.96 -6.89 21.36
N GLN A 95 24.88 -7.66 21.55
CA GLN A 95 24.44 -8.09 22.87
C GLN A 95 25.54 -8.87 23.60
N LEU A 96 26.15 -9.87 22.95
CA LEU A 96 27.25 -10.64 23.52
C LEU A 96 28.45 -9.77 23.91
N GLN A 97 28.77 -8.74 23.11
CA GLN A 97 29.85 -7.81 23.44
C GLN A 97 29.50 -6.95 24.65
N ILE A 98 28.26 -6.46 24.73
CA ILE A 98 27.78 -5.68 25.89
C ILE A 98 27.79 -6.56 27.15
N GLU A 99 27.28 -7.78 27.09
CA GLU A 99 27.27 -8.71 28.22
C GLU A 99 28.68 -9.01 28.73
N ARG A 100 29.64 -9.25 27.82
CA ARG A 100 31.05 -9.43 28.20
C ARG A 100 31.62 -8.19 28.86
N LEU A 101 31.38 -7.01 28.29
CA LEU A 101 31.84 -5.76 28.86
C LEU A 101 31.24 -5.51 30.24
N LEU A 102 29.95 -5.78 30.44
CA LEU A 102 29.30 -5.68 31.75
C LEU A 102 29.88 -6.69 32.73
N ALA A 103 30.12 -7.94 32.33
CA ALA A 103 30.74 -8.94 33.20
C ALA A 103 32.18 -8.57 33.61
N GLU A 104 32.94 -7.91 32.72
CA GLU A 104 34.31 -7.47 33.00
C GLU A 104 34.38 -6.15 33.79
N LYS A 105 33.47 -5.21 33.53
CA LYS A 105 33.54 -3.83 34.04
C LYS A 105 32.60 -3.56 35.20
N CYS A 106 31.54 -4.35 35.39
CA CYS A 106 30.68 -4.17 36.56
C CYS A 106 31.48 -4.54 37.81
N PRO A 107 31.52 -3.64 38.82
CA PRO A 107 31.99 -4.01 40.14
C PRO A 107 31.20 -5.23 40.59
N LYS A 108 31.90 -6.30 41.00
CA LYS A 108 31.23 -7.37 41.75
C LYS A 108 30.74 -6.70 43.03
N ILE A 109 29.42 -6.61 43.17
CA ILE A 109 28.80 -6.28 44.46
C ILE A 109 29.33 -7.38 45.38
N ILE A 110 30.15 -6.98 46.34
CA ILE A 110 30.50 -7.86 47.45
C ILE A 110 29.16 -8.13 48.11
N ASP A 111 28.76 -9.39 48.18
CA ASP A 111 27.54 -9.79 48.90
C ASP A 111 27.55 -9.02 50.22
N PHE A 112 26.56 -8.14 50.39
CA PHE A 112 26.37 -7.50 51.67
C PHE A 112 26.10 -8.64 52.64
N ASP A 113 26.91 -8.79 53.69
CA ASP A 113 26.49 -9.56 54.84
C ASP A 113 25.12 -8.96 55.23
N GLU A 114 24.06 -9.73 55.02
CA GLU A 114 22.73 -9.40 55.53
C GLU A 114 22.86 -9.36 57.06
N GLU A 115 23.27 -8.21 57.60
CA GLU A 115 22.80 -7.82 58.92
C GLU A 115 21.28 -7.84 58.78
N GLU A 116 20.64 -8.78 59.49
CA GLU A 116 19.19 -8.93 59.57
C GLU A 116 18.56 -7.54 59.80
N GLU A 117 18.16 -6.87 58.71
CA GLU A 117 17.29 -5.71 58.78
C GLU A 117 15.99 -6.25 59.36
N LYS A 118 15.80 -6.00 60.67
CA LYS A 118 14.48 -6.11 61.27
C LYS A 118 13.54 -5.37 60.34
N GLU A 119 12.50 -6.05 59.87
CA GLU A 119 11.42 -5.46 59.08
C GLU A 119 10.91 -4.21 59.81
N GLU A 120 11.48 -3.04 59.51
CA GLU A 120 10.93 -1.77 59.94
C GLU A 120 9.67 -1.59 59.12
N SER A 121 8.53 -1.87 59.75
CA SER A 121 7.23 -1.66 59.14
C SER A 121 7.18 -0.22 58.60
N LEU A 122 7.03 -0.08 57.29
CA LEU A 122 6.92 1.22 56.62
C LEU A 122 5.94 2.11 57.39
N SER A 123 6.36 3.34 57.70
CA SER A 123 5.53 4.26 58.49
C SER A 123 4.18 4.50 57.81
N GLU A 124 3.12 4.65 58.61
CA GLU A 124 1.77 4.90 58.08
C GLU A 124 1.71 6.20 57.25
N GLU A 125 2.56 7.18 57.55
CA GLU A 125 2.71 8.39 56.73
C GLU A 125 3.23 8.06 55.32
N PHE A 126 4.21 7.16 55.21
CA PHE A 126 4.74 6.72 53.92
C PHE A 126 3.70 5.98 53.09
N LYS A 127 2.96 5.05 53.70
CA LYS A 127 1.87 4.32 53.04
C LYS A 127 0.76 5.26 52.56
N THR A 128 0.41 6.25 53.37
CA THR A 128 -0.60 7.26 53.00
C THR A 128 -0.14 8.08 51.80
N ARG A 129 1.13 8.53 51.78
CA ARG A 129 1.70 9.27 50.65
C ARG A 129 1.76 8.42 49.38
N LEU A 130 2.06 7.13 49.52
CA LEU A 130 2.06 6.18 48.39
C LEU A 130 0.65 6.05 47.79
N SER A 131 -0.37 5.89 48.63
CA SER A 131 -1.76 5.83 48.17
C SER A 131 -2.22 7.11 47.46
N ILE A 132 -1.80 8.29 47.94
CA ILE A 132 -2.08 9.57 47.28
C ILE A 132 -1.39 9.64 45.92
N LEU A 133 -0.17 9.13 45.81
CA LEU A 133 0.58 9.07 44.56
C LEU A 133 -0.13 8.18 43.54
N ASP A 134 -0.60 6.99 43.96
CA ASP A 134 -1.35 6.08 43.10
C ASP A 134 -2.65 6.73 42.59
N GLU A 135 -3.40 7.41 43.47
CA GLU A 135 -4.62 8.14 43.08
C GLU A 135 -4.32 9.29 42.09
N CYS A 136 -3.19 9.96 42.28
CA CYS A 136 -2.73 11.00 41.35
C CYS A 136 -2.36 10.44 39.98
N ILE A 137 -1.73 9.26 39.93
CA ILE A 137 -1.39 8.55 38.67
C ILE A 137 -2.67 8.13 37.94
N GLU A 138 -3.67 7.59 38.65
CA GLU A 138 -4.95 7.22 38.05
C GLU A 138 -5.69 8.43 37.49
N ASN A 139 -5.75 9.53 38.25
CA ASN A 139 -6.39 10.76 37.79
C ASN A 139 -5.69 11.38 36.57
N LEU A 140 -4.35 11.42 36.55
CA LEU A 140 -3.59 11.88 35.39
C LEU A 140 -3.84 11.00 34.16
N SER A 141 -3.92 9.68 34.35
CA SER A 141 -4.21 8.74 33.26
C SER A 141 -5.60 8.98 32.67
N LYS A 142 -6.60 9.29 33.51
CA LYS A 142 -7.95 9.64 33.08
C LYS A 142 -7.98 10.96 32.30
N GLN A 143 -7.34 12.01 32.81
CA GLN A 143 -7.25 13.32 32.14
C GLN A 143 -6.56 13.22 30.77
N LEU A 144 -5.49 12.41 30.68
CA LEU A 144 -4.79 12.18 29.42
C LEU A 144 -5.70 11.50 28.40
N LYS A 145 -6.50 10.52 28.82
CA LYS A 145 -7.49 9.85 27.96
C LYS A 145 -8.57 10.82 27.47
N GLU A 146 -9.14 11.61 28.36
CA GLU A 146 -10.16 12.62 28.02
C GLU A 146 -9.61 13.66 27.02
N THR A 147 -8.39 14.14 27.24
CA THR A 147 -7.72 15.09 26.35
C THR A 147 -7.48 14.48 24.97
N ASN A 148 -7.04 13.24 24.90
CA ASN A 148 -6.81 12.52 23.65
C ASN A 148 -8.12 12.33 22.87
N GLU A 149 -9.22 11.98 23.56
CA GLU A 149 -10.54 11.86 22.93
C GLU A 149 -11.05 13.20 22.37
N ILE A 150 -10.81 14.31 23.08
CA ILE A 150 -11.15 15.66 22.60
C ILE A 150 -10.33 16.00 21.35
N MET A 151 -9.03 15.70 21.36
CA MET A 151 -8.12 15.98 20.25
C MET A 151 -8.48 15.16 18.99
N GLN A 152 -8.80 13.87 19.15
CA GLN A 152 -9.28 13.05 18.02
C GLN A 152 -10.60 13.55 17.45
N LYS A 153 -11.52 14.04 18.30
CA LYS A 153 -12.78 14.64 17.84
C LYS A 153 -12.54 15.93 17.06
N SER A 154 -11.61 16.78 17.51
CA SER A 154 -11.29 18.02 16.81
C SER A 154 -10.59 17.76 15.47
N GLU A 155 -9.64 16.83 15.43
CA GLU A 155 -8.96 16.39 14.21
C GLU A 155 -9.96 15.93 13.14
N LYS A 156 -10.87 15.02 13.49
CA LYS A 156 -11.95 14.56 12.59
C LYS A 156 -12.83 15.71 12.10
N LYS A 157 -13.14 16.68 12.95
CA LYS A 157 -13.93 17.86 12.58
C LYS A 157 -13.18 18.71 11.55
N TYR A 158 -11.88 18.95 11.75
CA TYR A 158 -11.06 19.72 10.81
C TYR A 158 -10.88 18.99 9.48
N GLU A 159 -10.67 17.67 9.51
CA GLU A 159 -10.55 16.85 8.31
C GLU A 159 -11.85 16.89 7.47
N ASN A 160 -13.01 16.75 8.12
CA ASN A 160 -14.30 16.86 7.46
C ASN A 160 -14.53 18.26 6.87
N ASN A 161 -14.16 19.32 7.59
CA ASN A 161 -14.25 20.68 7.09
C ASN A 161 -13.33 20.88 5.87
N ALA A 162 -12.11 20.36 5.90
CA ALA A 162 -11.18 20.43 4.78
C ALA A 162 -11.73 19.73 3.53
N LYS A 163 -12.28 18.51 3.68
CA LYS A 163 -12.95 17.77 2.58
C LYS A 163 -14.15 18.55 2.02
N ASN A 164 -14.96 19.17 2.88
CA ASN A 164 -16.10 19.97 2.45
C ASN A 164 -15.66 21.21 1.65
N ILE A 165 -14.61 21.90 2.11
CA ILE A 165 -14.03 23.05 1.40
C ILE A 165 -13.45 22.60 0.05
N GLU A 166 -12.71 21.49 0.03
CA GLU A 166 -12.13 20.95 -1.20
C GLU A 166 -13.21 20.55 -2.22
N SER A 167 -14.26 19.88 -1.76
CA SER A 167 -15.43 19.53 -2.59
C SER A 167 -16.10 20.76 -3.18
N PHE A 168 -16.35 21.78 -2.35
CA PHE A 168 -16.92 23.06 -2.78
C PHE A 168 -16.05 23.76 -3.84
N LEU A 169 -14.72 23.80 -3.64
CA LEU A 169 -13.80 24.41 -4.59
C LEU A 169 -13.73 23.65 -5.93
N ARG A 170 -13.99 22.34 -5.93
CA ARG A 170 -14.06 21.53 -7.16
C ARG A 170 -15.37 21.74 -7.93
N THR A 171 -16.49 21.97 -7.26
CA THR A 171 -17.79 22.24 -7.91
C THR A 171 -17.94 23.67 -8.41
N CYS A 172 -17.10 24.61 -7.96
CA CYS A 172 -17.05 25.98 -8.47
C CYS A 172 -16.12 26.18 -9.69
N LYS A 173 -15.50 25.12 -10.22
CA LYS A 173 -14.77 25.11 -11.50
C LYS A 173 -15.62 24.48 -12.60
#